data_AF-A0A514BVE2-F1
#
_entry.id   AF-A0A514BVE2-F1
#
_cell.length_a   1.000
_cell.length_b   1.000
_cell.length_c   1.000
_cell.angle_alpha   90.00
_cell.angle_beta   90.00
_cell.angle_gamma   90.00
#
_symmetry.space_group_name_H-M   'P 1'
#
loop_
_entity.id
_entity.type
_entity.pdbx_description
1 polymer ?
#
loop_
_entity_poly.entity_id
_entity_poly.type
_entity_poly.pdbx_seq_one_letter_code
_entity_poly.pdbx_strand_id
1 'polypeptide(L)'
;MKQQKKPVRHLLQRLALTVALLFQATLLAACDTSQAPDSQAQVQDLSGIQAKESTMGDRPPASEKPDPATDLAAQFKPGMAYGDFRRLVLGKGWKPVVNPGCRANLAGADADDFCASNPRLIACRICDELPELDACSGDARCLVRFHHPESASILEATGYGEVEYWSETGEDAGLQVSGWEFVESKDR
;
A
#
# COMPACT_ATOMS: atom_id res chain seq x y z
N MET A 1 -59.22 11.22 -2.65
CA MET A 1 -58.42 12.44 -2.82
C MET A 1 -56.98 12.03 -3.08
N LYS A 2 -56.45 12.28 -4.30
CA LYS A 2 -55.10 11.88 -4.72
C LYS A 2 -54.12 13.00 -4.36
N GLN A 3 -53.09 12.72 -3.56
CA GLN A 3 -51.95 13.63 -3.41
C GLN A 3 -50.77 13.15 -4.28
N GLN A 4 -50.45 13.93 -5.31
CA GLN A 4 -49.21 13.84 -6.07
C GLN A 4 -48.14 14.66 -5.36
N LYS A 5 -47.03 14.02 -4.94
CA LYS A 5 -45.78 14.71 -4.59
C LYS A 5 -44.87 14.70 -5.81
N LYS A 6 -44.56 15.89 -6.35
CA LYS A 6 -43.58 16.08 -7.44
C LYS A 6 -42.14 16.07 -6.89
N PRO A 7 -41.15 15.61 -7.66
CA PRO A 7 -39.76 15.43 -7.21
C PRO A 7 -38.92 16.72 -7.29
N VAL A 8 -38.24 17.04 -6.18
CA VAL A 8 -37.25 18.12 -6.03
C VAL A 8 -35.88 17.63 -6.51
N ARG A 9 -35.74 17.31 -7.80
CA ARG A 9 -34.48 16.82 -8.38
C ARG A 9 -33.78 17.78 -9.35
N HIS A 10 -34.29 19.00 -9.53
CA HIS A 10 -33.77 19.91 -10.57
C HIS A 10 -33.14 21.22 -10.07
N LEU A 11 -32.99 21.43 -8.75
CA LEU A 11 -32.48 22.72 -8.24
C LEU A 11 -31.00 22.72 -7.83
N LEU A 12 -30.35 21.57 -7.69
CA LEU A 12 -28.93 21.50 -7.30
C LEU A 12 -27.96 21.43 -8.49
N GLN A 13 -28.46 21.33 -9.73
CA GLN A 13 -27.64 21.16 -10.94
C GLN A 13 -27.34 22.49 -11.68
N ARG A 14 -27.61 23.65 -11.07
CA ARG A 14 -27.38 24.98 -11.69
C ARG A 14 -26.46 25.92 -10.90
N LEU A 15 -25.81 25.45 -9.83
CA LEU A 15 -24.81 26.23 -9.10
C LEU A 15 -23.36 25.81 -9.41
N ALA A 16 -23.14 25.14 -10.54
CA ALA A 16 -21.83 24.81 -11.07
C ALA A 16 -21.60 25.55 -12.40
N LEU A 17 -21.67 26.89 -12.42
CA LEU A 17 -21.28 27.65 -13.63
C LEU A 17 -21.08 29.16 -13.41
N THR A 18 -20.40 29.65 -12.36
CA THR A 18 -20.07 31.10 -12.27
C THR A 18 -18.93 31.52 -11.34
N VAL A 19 -17.89 30.71 -11.13
CA VAL A 19 -16.63 31.22 -10.51
C VAL A 19 -15.42 30.62 -11.23
N ALA A 20 -15.39 30.81 -12.55
CA ALA A 20 -14.19 30.71 -13.34
C ALA A 20 -13.96 32.11 -13.90
N LEU A 21 -12.93 32.80 -13.39
CA LEU A 21 -12.20 33.95 -13.96
C LEU A 21 -11.78 34.89 -12.83
N LEU A 22 -10.48 34.87 -12.51
CA LEU A 22 -9.61 35.99 -12.07
C LEU A 22 -8.55 35.48 -11.10
N PHE A 23 -7.38 35.11 -11.61
CA PHE A 23 -6.08 35.71 -11.25
C PHE A 23 -4.97 34.97 -12.01
N GLN A 24 -4.65 35.51 -13.18
CA GLN A 24 -3.45 35.19 -13.94
C GLN A 24 -2.23 35.92 -13.35
N ALA A 25 -1.07 35.26 -13.45
CA ALA A 25 0.26 35.82 -13.70
C ALA A 25 0.99 36.61 -12.59
N THR A 26 1.96 35.94 -11.94
CA THR A 26 3.30 36.46 -11.58
C THR A 26 4.24 35.24 -11.53
N LEU A 27 5.02 34.94 -12.58
CA LEU A 27 6.38 35.41 -12.94
C LEU A 27 7.49 35.07 -11.92
N LEU A 28 8.30 34.07 -12.34
CA LEU A 28 9.78 33.99 -12.34
C LEU A 28 10.58 33.99 -11.03
N ALA A 29 11.42 32.94 -10.91
CA ALA A 29 12.73 32.78 -10.23
C ALA A 29 12.72 31.56 -9.29
N ALA A 30 13.65 30.60 -9.29
CA ALA A 30 14.93 30.44 -9.96
C ALA A 30 15.23 28.92 -10.05
N CYS A 31 15.85 28.48 -11.14
CA CYS A 31 16.48 27.16 -11.21
C CYS A 31 17.83 27.24 -10.49
N ASP A 32 17.97 26.57 -9.35
CA ASP A 32 19.29 26.26 -8.80
C ASP A 32 19.63 24.81 -9.15
N THR A 33 20.32 24.66 -10.27
CA THR A 33 21.08 23.47 -10.64
C THR A 33 22.30 23.42 -9.73
N SER A 34 22.22 22.68 -8.63
CA SER A 34 23.41 22.35 -7.83
C SER A 34 24.03 21.05 -8.36
N GLN A 35 25.19 21.20 -8.97
CA GLN A 35 26.03 20.14 -9.54
C GLN A 35 26.46 19.11 -8.48
N ALA A 36 26.42 17.85 -8.89
CA ALA A 36 27.12 16.75 -8.23
C ALA A 36 28.64 16.98 -8.27
N PRO A 37 29.38 16.65 -7.20
CA PRO A 37 30.80 16.37 -7.29
C PRO A 37 31.01 14.92 -7.71
N ASP A 38 31.64 14.74 -8.87
CA ASP A 38 32.38 13.54 -9.24
C ASP A 38 33.40 13.19 -8.15
N SER A 39 33.37 11.95 -7.66
CA SER A 39 34.51 11.33 -7.00
C SER A 39 34.90 10.09 -7.79
N GLN A 40 35.92 10.28 -8.62
CA GLN A 40 36.71 9.22 -9.21
C GLN A 40 37.71 8.65 -8.19
N ALA A 41 38.10 7.40 -8.45
CA ALA A 41 39.15 6.60 -7.83
C ALA A 41 38.77 5.96 -6.47
N GLN A 42 38.88 4.64 -6.30
CA GLN A 42 40.06 3.85 -6.63
C GLN A 42 39.72 2.47 -7.18
N VAL A 43 40.41 2.12 -8.27
CA VAL A 43 40.68 0.75 -8.67
C VAL A 43 41.74 0.22 -7.71
N GLN A 44 41.42 -0.86 -6.98
CA GLN A 44 42.44 -1.77 -6.46
C GLN A 44 42.23 -3.14 -7.07
N ASP A 45 43.13 -3.43 -8.02
CA ASP A 45 43.56 -4.77 -8.39
C ASP A 45 44.25 -5.40 -7.18
N LEU A 46 43.68 -6.49 -6.67
CA LEU A 46 44.40 -7.53 -5.95
C LEU A 46 43.94 -8.87 -6.49
N SER A 47 44.52 -9.20 -7.63
CA SER A 47 44.89 -10.55 -8.05
C SER A 47 45.18 -11.49 -6.88
N GLY A 48 44.45 -12.62 -6.86
CA GLY A 48 44.96 -13.88 -6.32
C GLY A 48 44.30 -14.40 -5.04
N ILE A 49 43.16 -15.09 -5.17
CA ILE A 49 42.93 -16.31 -4.38
C ILE A 49 42.44 -17.43 -5.31
N GLN A 50 43.21 -18.51 -5.23
CA GLN A 50 43.15 -19.77 -5.95
C GLN A 50 41.75 -20.35 -6.15
N ALA A 51 41.55 -20.84 -7.37
CA ALA A 51 40.60 -21.89 -7.70
C ALA A 51 40.83 -23.09 -6.77
N LYS A 52 39.84 -23.37 -5.92
CA LYS A 52 39.65 -24.68 -5.33
C LYS A 52 38.47 -25.32 -6.03
N GLU A 53 38.79 -26.12 -7.03
CA GLU A 53 37.89 -27.00 -7.75
C GLU A 53 37.37 -28.05 -6.76
N SER A 54 36.27 -27.72 -6.09
CA SER A 54 35.46 -28.69 -5.37
C SER A 54 34.50 -29.32 -6.37
N THR A 55 34.84 -30.53 -6.78
CA THR A 55 33.93 -31.50 -7.39
C THR A 55 32.83 -31.82 -6.37
N MET A 56 31.74 -31.03 -6.38
CA MET A 56 30.48 -31.42 -5.76
C MET A 56 29.62 -32.05 -6.85
N GLY A 57 29.42 -33.36 -6.70
CA GLY A 57 28.73 -34.20 -7.66
C GLY A 57 27.32 -33.73 -7.99
N ASP A 58 26.83 -34.27 -9.11
CA ASP A 58 25.46 -34.26 -9.60
C ASP A 58 24.46 -34.64 -8.48
N ARG A 59 24.09 -33.64 -7.68
CA ARG A 59 22.86 -33.67 -6.91
C ARG A 59 21.76 -33.34 -7.93
N PRO A 60 20.76 -34.22 -8.13
CA PRO A 60 19.60 -33.88 -8.93
C PRO A 60 19.05 -32.52 -8.44
N PRO A 61 18.68 -31.58 -9.32
CA PRO A 61 18.10 -30.32 -8.89
C PRO A 61 16.94 -30.67 -7.96
N ALA A 62 17.07 -30.25 -6.70
CA ALA A 62 15.96 -30.32 -5.77
C ALA A 62 14.82 -29.59 -6.47
N SER A 63 13.68 -30.26 -6.63
CA SER A 63 12.50 -29.68 -7.26
C SER A 63 12.12 -28.45 -6.44
N GLU A 64 12.58 -27.30 -6.90
CA GLU A 64 12.42 -26.02 -6.21
C GLU A 64 10.93 -25.72 -6.29
N LYS A 65 10.26 -25.76 -5.14
CA LYS A 65 8.85 -25.39 -5.08
C LYS A 65 8.76 -23.93 -5.55
N PRO A 66 7.78 -23.59 -6.42
CA PRO A 66 7.57 -22.21 -6.83
C PRO A 66 7.46 -21.31 -5.59
N ASP A 67 8.16 -20.18 -5.62
CA ASP A 67 8.07 -19.16 -4.57
C ASP A 67 6.61 -18.67 -4.47
N PRO A 68 5.97 -18.78 -3.29
CA PRO A 68 4.61 -18.29 -3.06
C PRO A 68 4.37 -16.84 -3.49
N ALA A 69 5.42 -16.00 -3.54
CA ALA A 69 5.32 -14.63 -4.02
C ALA A 69 5.05 -14.54 -5.53
N THR A 70 5.71 -15.37 -6.34
CA THR A 70 5.61 -15.33 -7.81
C THR A 70 4.20 -15.68 -8.27
N ASP A 71 3.64 -16.77 -7.75
CA ASP A 71 2.29 -17.22 -8.09
C ASP A 71 1.21 -16.22 -7.65
N LEU A 72 1.43 -15.53 -6.53
CA LEU A 72 0.50 -14.54 -6.01
C LEU A 72 0.52 -13.26 -6.83
N ALA A 73 1.71 -12.73 -7.15
CA ALA A 73 1.89 -11.46 -7.87
C ALA A 73 1.18 -11.44 -9.23
N ALA A 74 1.17 -12.57 -9.95
CA ALA A 74 0.55 -12.70 -11.27
C ALA A 74 -0.99 -12.48 -11.26
N GLN A 75 -1.63 -12.52 -10.08
CA GLN A 75 -3.07 -12.35 -9.94
C GLN A 75 -3.49 -10.93 -9.54
N PHE A 76 -2.53 -10.07 -9.19
CA PHE A 76 -2.81 -8.70 -8.80
C PHE A 76 -3.03 -7.79 -10.01
N LYS A 77 -3.89 -6.79 -9.82
CA LYS A 77 -4.18 -5.77 -10.84
C LYS A 77 -4.27 -4.41 -10.16
N PRO A 78 -3.64 -3.36 -10.70
CA PRO A 78 -3.90 -2.00 -10.23
C PRO A 78 -5.39 -1.67 -10.37
N GLY A 79 -5.95 -0.99 -9.37
CA GLY A 79 -7.37 -0.65 -9.31
C GLY A 79 -8.29 -1.77 -8.82
N MET A 80 -7.78 -2.97 -8.52
CA MET A 80 -8.65 -4.01 -7.94
C MET A 80 -9.10 -3.61 -6.53
N ALA A 81 -10.33 -3.97 -6.17
CA ALA A 81 -10.84 -3.77 -4.82
C ALA A 81 -9.91 -4.41 -3.77
N TYR A 82 -9.67 -3.67 -2.69
CA TYR A 82 -8.88 -4.19 -1.58
C TYR A 82 -9.50 -5.47 -0.98
N GLY A 83 -10.82 -5.55 -0.87
CA GLY A 83 -11.49 -6.75 -0.35
C GLY A 83 -11.22 -8.00 -1.20
N ASP A 84 -11.14 -7.86 -2.52
CA ASP A 84 -10.78 -8.95 -3.43
C ASP A 84 -9.29 -9.30 -3.34
N PHE A 85 -8.42 -8.29 -3.25
CA PHE A 85 -7.00 -8.47 -3.02
C PHE A 85 -6.73 -9.23 -1.73
N ARG A 86 -7.34 -8.79 -0.62
CA ARG A 86 -7.19 -9.41 0.71
C ARG A 86 -7.64 -10.86 0.68
N ARG A 87 -8.79 -11.15 0.06
CA ARG A 87 -9.29 -12.54 -0.07
C ARG A 87 -8.31 -13.42 -0.83
N LEU A 88 -7.73 -12.91 -1.92
CA LEU A 88 -6.74 -13.61 -2.72
C LEU A 88 -5.47 -13.90 -1.91
N VAL A 89 -4.92 -12.88 -1.24
CA VAL A 89 -3.70 -12.99 -0.42
C VAL A 89 -3.90 -14.03 0.69
N LEU A 90 -4.96 -13.88 1.50
CA LEU A 90 -5.26 -14.80 2.58
C LEU A 90 -5.57 -16.22 2.07
N GLY A 91 -6.26 -16.34 0.94
CA GLY A 91 -6.57 -17.62 0.29
C GLY A 91 -5.33 -18.37 -0.21
N LYS A 92 -4.21 -17.67 -0.41
CA LYS A 92 -2.90 -18.25 -0.77
C LYS A 92 -2.01 -18.51 0.44
N GLY A 93 -2.55 -18.45 1.66
CA GLY A 93 -1.82 -18.80 2.88
C GLY A 93 -0.94 -17.69 3.45
N TRP A 94 -0.97 -16.50 2.84
CA TRP A 94 -0.34 -15.31 3.42
C TRP A 94 -1.14 -14.87 4.65
N LYS A 95 -0.43 -14.33 5.64
CA LYS A 95 -0.98 -13.93 6.93
C LYS A 95 -0.74 -12.46 7.19
N PRO A 96 -1.67 -11.76 7.86
CA PRO A 96 -1.47 -10.38 8.28
C PRO A 96 -0.22 -10.19 9.13
N VAL A 97 0.55 -9.14 8.87
CA VAL A 97 1.59 -8.67 9.78
C VAL A 97 0.96 -7.65 10.72
N VAL A 98 0.84 -8.00 12.00
CA VAL A 98 0.26 -7.10 13.02
C VAL A 98 1.24 -5.99 13.35
N ASN A 99 0.85 -4.74 13.09
CA ASN A 99 1.58 -3.57 13.58
C ASN A 99 1.00 -3.08 14.91
N PRO A 100 1.71 -3.21 16.05
CA PRO A 100 1.25 -2.67 17.34
C PRO A 100 1.14 -1.14 17.35
N GLY A 101 1.86 -0.45 16.45
CA GLY A 101 1.78 1.00 16.25
C GLY A 101 0.67 1.47 15.32
N CYS A 102 -0.16 0.58 14.76
CA CYS A 102 -1.20 0.96 13.80
C CYS A 102 -2.12 2.08 14.33
N ARG A 103 -2.63 1.95 15.56
CA ARG A 103 -3.54 2.96 16.12
C ARG A 103 -2.87 4.32 16.26
N ALA A 104 -1.60 4.36 16.67
CA ALA A 104 -0.82 5.60 16.75
C ALA A 104 -0.57 6.21 15.36
N ASN A 105 -0.32 5.38 14.35
CA ASN A 105 -0.14 5.82 12.97
C ASN A 105 -1.40 6.45 12.37
N LEU A 106 -2.60 6.07 12.83
CA LEU A 106 -3.88 6.56 12.32
C LEU A 106 -4.49 7.69 13.15
N ALA A 107 -4.43 7.58 14.48
CA ALA A 107 -5.08 8.52 15.42
C ALA A 107 -4.10 9.50 16.08
N GLY A 108 -2.79 9.36 15.82
CA GLY A 108 -1.74 10.20 16.39
C GLY A 108 -1.13 9.63 17.68
N ALA A 109 -0.17 10.36 18.27
CA ALA A 109 0.60 9.88 19.42
C ALA A 109 -0.26 9.60 20.67
N ASP A 110 -1.33 10.37 20.88
CA ASP A 110 -2.26 10.23 22.01
C ASP A 110 -3.48 9.35 21.65
N ALA A 111 -3.26 8.37 20.76
CA ALA A 111 -4.31 7.52 20.19
C ALA A 111 -5.19 6.86 21.25
N ASP A 112 -4.64 6.40 22.37
CA ASP A 112 -5.41 5.68 23.38
C ASP A 112 -6.48 6.57 24.04
N ASP A 113 -6.12 7.76 24.51
CA ASP A 113 -7.05 8.71 25.11
C ASP A 113 -8.05 9.26 24.08
N PHE A 114 -7.56 9.56 22.87
CA PHE A 114 -8.39 10.02 21.77
C PHE A 114 -9.44 8.96 21.39
N CYS A 115 -9.04 7.69 21.28
CA CYS A 115 -9.93 6.61 20.87
C CYS A 115 -10.84 6.11 21.99
N ALA A 116 -10.43 6.22 23.26
CA ALA A 116 -11.32 6.01 24.40
C ALA A 116 -12.50 7.00 24.36
N SER A 117 -12.24 8.25 23.96
CA SER A 117 -13.27 9.28 23.84
C SER A 117 -14.06 9.22 22.52
N ASN A 118 -13.46 8.64 21.47
CA ASN A 118 -14.01 8.60 20.11
C ASN A 118 -14.05 7.17 19.51
N PRO A 119 -14.65 6.17 20.20
CA PRO A 119 -14.50 4.76 19.84
C PRO A 119 -15.13 4.38 18.49
N ARG A 120 -15.98 5.25 17.94
CA ARG A 120 -16.67 5.00 16.66
C ARG A 120 -15.91 5.53 15.46
N LEU A 121 -14.86 6.35 15.63
CA LEU A 121 -14.07 6.83 14.50
C LEU A 121 -13.33 5.67 13.84
N ILE A 122 -13.21 5.71 12.51
CA ILE A 122 -12.56 4.65 11.75
C ILE A 122 -11.12 4.42 12.22
N ALA A 123 -10.37 5.50 12.43
CA ALA A 123 -8.99 5.49 12.91
C ALA A 123 -8.80 4.77 14.26
N CYS A 124 -9.88 4.63 15.05
CA CYS A 124 -9.82 4.02 16.38
C CYS A 124 -10.14 2.52 16.41
N ARG A 125 -10.77 1.99 15.36
CA ARG A 125 -11.22 0.58 15.31
C ARG A 125 -10.63 -0.23 14.16
N ILE A 126 -10.22 0.43 13.08
CA ILE A 126 -9.87 -0.26 11.83
C ILE A 126 -8.65 -1.19 11.98
N CYS A 127 -7.72 -0.90 12.89
CA CYS A 127 -6.57 -1.78 13.16
C CYS A 127 -6.98 -3.13 13.78
N ASP A 128 -8.14 -3.20 14.44
CA ASP A 128 -8.67 -4.47 14.98
C ASP A 128 -9.37 -5.29 13.89
N GLU A 129 -9.89 -4.64 12.85
CA GLU A 129 -10.56 -5.27 11.70
C GLU A 129 -9.55 -5.69 10.59
N LEU A 130 -8.51 -4.88 10.40
CA LEU A 130 -7.42 -5.04 9.44
C LEU A 130 -6.10 -5.19 10.19
N PRO A 131 -5.80 -6.38 10.75
CA PRO A 131 -4.53 -6.62 11.43
C PRO A 131 -3.31 -6.39 10.54
N GLU A 132 -3.46 -6.47 9.22
CA GLU A 132 -2.41 -6.17 8.25
C GLU A 132 -2.16 -4.67 8.02
N LEU A 133 -3.02 -3.79 8.53
CA LEU A 133 -2.93 -2.36 8.30
C LEU A 133 -1.76 -1.76 9.07
N ASP A 134 -0.87 -1.08 8.36
CA ASP A 134 0.33 -0.49 8.92
C ASP A 134 0.13 1.01 9.20
N ALA A 135 -0.34 1.75 8.19
CA ALA A 135 -0.63 3.17 8.28
C ALA A 135 -1.62 3.61 7.19
N CYS A 136 -2.33 4.71 7.43
CA CYS A 136 -3.04 5.46 6.39
C CYS A 136 -2.67 6.94 6.51
N SER A 137 -2.27 7.57 5.40
CA SER A 137 -2.03 9.00 5.34
C SER A 137 -3.31 9.79 5.10
N GLY A 138 -3.27 11.10 5.39
CA GLY A 138 -4.41 12.01 5.23
C GLY A 138 -4.87 12.23 3.78
N ASP A 139 -4.09 11.79 2.79
CA ASP A 139 -4.44 11.75 1.37
C ASP A 139 -5.03 10.40 0.93
N ALA A 140 -5.50 9.60 1.89
CA ALA A 140 -6.19 8.32 1.66
C ALA A 140 -5.32 7.21 1.06
N ARG A 141 -3.99 7.26 1.25
CA ARG A 141 -3.10 6.12 0.94
C ARG A 141 -2.92 5.26 2.18
N CYS A 142 -3.17 3.96 2.06
CA CYS A 142 -3.00 3.01 3.16
C CYS A 142 -1.98 1.94 2.81
N LEU A 143 -1.07 1.65 3.72
CA LEU A 143 -0.08 0.58 3.61
C LEU A 143 -0.56 -0.65 4.38
N VAL A 144 -0.52 -1.82 3.75
CA VAL A 144 -0.81 -3.11 4.38
C VAL A 144 0.33 -4.10 4.18
N ARG A 145 0.49 -5.04 5.11
CA ARG A 145 1.64 -5.95 5.15
C ARG A 145 1.20 -7.38 5.44
N PHE A 146 1.71 -8.31 4.63
CA PHE A 146 1.45 -9.74 4.77
C PHE A 146 2.75 -10.54 4.72
N HIS A 147 2.79 -11.65 5.46
CA HIS A 147 3.91 -12.58 5.45
C HIS A 147 3.46 -14.00 5.06
N HIS A 148 4.34 -14.77 4.44
CA HIS A 148 4.10 -16.19 4.17
C HIS A 148 5.15 -17.04 4.89
N PRO A 149 4.78 -18.13 5.58
CA PRO A 149 5.75 -18.95 6.33
C PRO A 149 6.84 -19.57 5.43
N GLU A 150 6.51 -19.82 4.16
CA GLU A 150 7.46 -20.41 3.18
C GLU A 150 8.17 -19.37 2.30
N SER A 151 7.84 -18.07 2.40
CA SER A 151 8.53 -17.01 1.63
C SER A 151 9.43 -16.21 2.55
N ALA A 152 10.62 -15.80 2.08
CA ALA A 152 11.52 -14.91 2.83
C ALA A 152 11.09 -13.43 2.78
N SER A 153 10.06 -13.10 1.99
CA SER A 153 9.62 -11.74 1.75
C SER A 153 8.34 -11.40 2.51
N ILE A 154 8.17 -10.11 2.79
CA ILE A 154 6.92 -9.47 3.19
C ILE A 154 6.27 -8.88 1.93
N LEU A 155 5.00 -9.15 1.73
CA LEU A 155 4.18 -8.46 0.74
C LEU A 155 3.73 -7.13 1.36
N GLU A 156 4.16 -6.03 0.77
CA GLU A 156 3.66 -4.69 1.07
C GLU A 156 2.76 -4.25 -0.06
N ALA A 157 1.56 -3.79 0.25
CA ALA A 157 0.63 -3.27 -0.73
C ALA A 157 0.08 -1.92 -0.30
N THR A 158 -0.10 -1.03 -1.27
CA THR A 158 -0.69 0.29 -1.04
C THR A 158 -2.10 0.34 -1.61
N GLY A 159 -3.08 0.62 -0.75
CA GLY A 159 -4.43 1.00 -1.14
C GLY A 159 -4.57 2.52 -1.30
N TYR A 160 -5.45 2.97 -2.19
CA TYR A 160 -5.92 4.35 -2.28
C TYR A 160 -7.44 4.38 -2.13
N GLY A 161 -7.94 5.28 -1.28
CA GLY A 161 -9.37 5.46 -1.03
C GLY A 161 -9.76 5.35 0.44
N GLU A 162 -11.05 5.20 0.69
CA GLU A 162 -11.63 5.24 2.02
C GLU A 162 -11.54 3.87 2.70
N VAL A 163 -10.66 3.77 3.71
CA VAL A 163 -10.36 2.49 4.41
C VAL A 163 -11.57 1.87 5.10
N GLU A 164 -12.63 2.64 5.38
CA GLU A 164 -13.86 2.10 5.94
C GLU A 164 -14.60 1.14 4.98
N TYR A 165 -14.33 1.23 3.68
CA TYR A 165 -14.88 0.36 2.65
C TYR A 165 -13.94 -0.81 2.30
N TRP A 166 -13.00 -1.16 3.18
CA TRP A 166 -11.99 -2.19 2.92
C TRP A 166 -12.57 -3.53 2.45
N SER A 167 -13.77 -3.90 2.90
CA SER A 167 -14.38 -5.19 2.58
C SER A 167 -15.14 -5.20 1.25
N GLU A 168 -15.32 -4.04 0.61
CA GLU A 168 -15.99 -3.94 -0.67
C GLU A 168 -15.22 -4.68 -1.77
N THR A 169 -15.95 -5.06 -2.82
CA THR A 169 -15.49 -5.89 -3.93
C THR A 169 -15.92 -5.29 -5.25
N GLY A 170 -15.22 -5.62 -6.33
CA GLY A 170 -15.56 -5.13 -7.68
C GLY A 170 -15.02 -3.74 -7.98
N GLU A 171 -15.35 -3.23 -9.17
CA GLU A 171 -14.67 -2.07 -9.77
C GLU A 171 -14.99 -0.73 -9.09
N ASP A 172 -16.12 -0.63 -8.40
CA ASP A 172 -16.59 0.58 -7.73
C ASP A 172 -16.25 0.61 -6.22
N ALA A 173 -15.40 -0.30 -5.74
CA ALA A 173 -15.04 -0.38 -4.32
C ALA A 173 -14.32 0.90 -3.84
N GLY A 174 -14.68 1.35 -2.64
CA GLY A 174 -14.15 2.60 -2.05
C GLY A 174 -12.67 2.57 -1.69
N LEU A 175 -12.05 1.39 -1.57
CA LEU A 175 -10.61 1.20 -1.37
C LEU A 175 -10.05 0.26 -2.45
N GLN A 176 -9.07 0.76 -3.21
CA GLN A 176 -8.48 0.01 -4.33
C GLN A 176 -6.97 -0.12 -4.19
N VAL A 177 -6.42 -1.25 -4.63
CA VAL A 177 -4.97 -1.47 -4.64
C VAL A 177 -4.34 -0.62 -5.74
N SER A 178 -3.38 0.21 -5.35
CA SER A 178 -2.63 1.11 -6.25
C SER A 178 -1.23 0.61 -6.58
N GLY A 179 -0.66 -0.30 -5.76
CA GLY A 179 0.66 -0.89 -5.99
C GLY A 179 1.00 -1.94 -4.94
N TRP A 180 2.04 -2.73 -5.20
CA TRP A 180 2.56 -3.75 -4.29
C TRP A 180 4.03 -4.05 -4.58
N GLU A 181 4.73 -4.57 -3.57
CA GLU A 181 6.10 -5.06 -3.67
C GLU A 181 6.35 -6.21 -2.68
N PHE A 182 7.39 -7.00 -2.96
CA PHE A 182 7.87 -8.03 -2.05
C PHE A 182 9.22 -7.59 -1.52
N VAL A 183 9.26 -7.20 -0.24
CA VAL A 183 10.48 -6.74 0.42
C VAL A 183 11.07 -7.87 1.25
N GLU A 184 12.40 -8.00 1.30
CA GLU A 184 13.05 -9.00 2.14
C GLU A 184 12.70 -8.77 3.62
N SER A 185 12.31 -9.84 4.32
CA SER A 185 12.13 -9.78 5.78
C SER A 185 13.50 -9.69 6.45
N LYS A 186 13.72 -8.63 7.23
CA LYS A 186 14.97 -8.44 7.99
C LYS A 186 15.07 -9.31 9.25
N ASP A 187 14.03 -10.05 9.58
CA ASP A 187 13.86 -10.73 10.87
C ASP A 187 14.01 -12.27 10.79
N ARG A 188 14.74 -12.79 9.79
CA ARG A 188 15.00 -14.25 9.65
C ARG A 188 16.46 -14.61 9.83
#